data_AF-A0A9E5DDQ0-F1
#
_entry.id   AF-A0A9E5DDQ0-F1
#
_cell.length_a   1.000
_cell.length_b   1.000
_cell.length_c   1.000
_cell.angle_alpha   90.00
_cell.angle_beta   90.00
_cell.angle_gamma   90.00
#
_symmetry.space_group_name_H-M   'P 1'
#
loop_
_entity.id
_entity.type
_entity.pdbx_description
1 polymer ?
#
loop_
_entity_poly.entity_id
_entity_poly.type
_entity_poly.pdbx_seq_one_letter_code
_entity_poly.pdbx_strand_id
1 'polypeptide(L)' 'MDATTINRTKSAIDALIEVQQLWIDNVPEYDLSDRELVILKKRLTRAIDNVQKIYDDNEELMNKAEDSLKKENPR' A
#
# COMPACT_ATOMS: atom_id res chain seq x y z
N MET A 1 -0.95 15.95 -7.54
CA MET A 1 -1.52 14.85 -6.72
C MET A 1 -2.44 15.49 -5.69
N ASP A 2 -3.68 15.01 -5.59
CA ASP A 2 -4.72 15.66 -4.79
C ASP A 2 -4.65 15.25 -3.31
N ALA A 3 -5.39 15.96 -2.46
CA ALA A 3 -5.44 15.67 -1.03
C ALA A 3 -5.96 14.25 -0.73
N THR A 4 -6.83 13.70 -1.60
CA THR A 4 -7.36 12.35 -1.48
C THR A 4 -6.25 11.32 -1.58
N THR A 5 -5.40 11.42 -2.60
CA THR A 5 -4.27 10.51 -2.84
C THR A 5 -3.28 10.54 -1.69
N ILE A 6 -2.97 11.73 -1.15
CA ILE A 6 -2.08 11.89 0.01
C ILE A 6 -2.67 11.19 1.24
N ASN A 7 -3.96 11.39 1.52
CA ASN A 7 -4.63 10.77 2.66
C ASN A 7 -4.72 9.24 2.54
N ARG A 8 -4.96 8.71 1.34
CA ARG A 8 -4.90 7.27 1.07
C ARG A 8 -3.50 6.72 1.28
N THR A 9 -2.48 7.44 0.81
CA THR A 9 -1.08 7.03 0.95
C THR A 9 -0.72 6.94 2.43
N LYS A 10 -1.05 7.97 3.21
CA LYS A 10 -0.86 7.96 4.66
C LYS A 10 -1.58 6.77 5.32
N SER A 11 -2.85 6.54 4.96
CA SER A 11 -3.63 5.43 5.51
C SER A 11 -3.06 4.04 5.18
N ALA A 12 -2.48 3.87 4.00
CA ALA A 12 -1.81 2.64 3.60
C ALA A 12 -0.53 2.42 4.43
N ILE A 13 0.29 3.47 4.58
CA ILE A 13 1.52 3.43 5.37
C ILE A 13 1.21 3.13 6.83
N ASP A 14 0.25 3.84 7.44
CA ASP A 14 -0.16 3.62 8.83
C ASP A 14 -0.58 2.15 9.05
N ALA A 15 -1.33 1.56 8.11
CA ALA A 15 -1.73 0.16 8.19
C ALA A 15 -0.54 -0.81 8.09
N LEU A 16 0.47 -0.52 7.24
CA LEU A 16 1.67 -1.34 7.11
C LEU A 16 2.59 -1.22 8.33
N ILE A 17 2.66 -0.05 8.97
CA ILE A 17 3.36 0.13 10.24
C ILE A 17 2.74 -0.75 11.32
N GLU A 18 1.41 -0.79 11.41
CA GLU A 18 0.72 -1.67 12.35
C GLU A 18 0.98 -3.16 12.07
N VAL A 19 1.08 -3.57 10.79
CA VAL A 19 1.47 -4.94 10.42
C VAL A 19 2.90 -5.24 10.87
N GLN A 20 3.84 -4.32 10.64
CA GLN A 20 5.23 -4.50 11.07
C GLN A 20 5.32 -4.64 12.59
N GLN A 21 4.59 -3.81 13.34
CA GLN A 21 4.59 -3.87 14.80
C GLN A 21 4.08 -5.23 15.30
N LEU A 22 3.02 -5.76 14.69
CA LEU A 22 2.48 -7.07 15.04
C LEU A 22 3.52 -8.20 14.90
N TRP A 23 4.38 -8.13 13.87
CA TRP A 23 5.47 -9.09 13.71
C TRP A 23 6.58 -8.91 14.73
N ILE A 24 6.96 -7.67 15.04
CA ILE A 24 7.97 -7.36 16.04
C ILE A 24 7.55 -7.88 17.42
N ASP A 25 6.27 -7.71 17.78
CA ASP A 25 5.73 -8.11 19.07
C ASP A 25 5.68 -9.63 19.27
N ASN A 26 5.78 -10.40 18.18
CA ASN A 26 5.72 -11.87 18.18
C ASN A 26 7.06 -12.54 17.83
N VAL A 27 8.18 -11.82 17.94
CA VAL A 27 9.54 -12.38 17.82
C VAL A 27 9.87 -13.25 19.04
N PRO A 28 10.62 -14.35 18.88
CA PRO A 28 11.22 -14.86 17.64
C PRO A 28 10.36 -15.87 16.87
N GLU A 29 9.27 -16.38 17.44
CA GLU A 29 8.50 -17.46 16.83
C GLU A 29 7.67 -16.98 15.64
N TYR A 30 7.31 -15.69 15.59
CA TYR A 30 6.37 -15.08 14.65
C TYR A 30 5.01 -15.78 14.60
N ASP A 31 4.65 -16.44 15.69
CA ASP A 31 3.37 -17.12 15.83
C ASP A 31 2.32 -16.11 16.26
N LEU A 32 1.19 -16.06 15.55
CA LEU A 32 0.11 -15.14 15.81
C LEU A 32 -1.09 -15.92 16.30
N SER A 33 -1.69 -15.47 17.40
CA SER A 33 -2.99 -16.01 17.82
C SER A 33 -4.06 -15.77 16.76
N ASP A 34 -5.15 -16.54 16.80
CA ASP A 34 -6.31 -16.35 15.91
C ASP A 34 -6.81 -14.90 15.89
N ARG A 35 -6.76 -14.22 17.04
CA ARG A 35 -7.14 -12.81 17.17
C ARG A 35 -6.19 -11.90 16.40
N GLU A 36 -4.89 -12.15 16.51
CA GLU A 36 -3.85 -11.39 15.82
C GLU A 36 -3.87 -11.64 14.32
N LEU A 37 -4.16 -12.87 13.88
CA LEU A 37 -4.38 -13.19 12.46
C LEU A 37 -5.56 -12.41 11.88
N VAL A 38 -6.65 -12.24 12.63
CA VAL A 38 -7.78 -11.38 12.22
C VAL A 38 -7.36 -9.91 12.14
N ILE A 39 -6.54 -9.42 13.07
CA ILE A 39 -6.00 -8.04 13.04
C ILE A 39 -5.12 -7.87 11.80
N LEU A 40 -4.16 -8.77 11.60
CA LEU A 40 -3.26 -8.80 10.44
C LEU A 40 -4.05 -8.72 9.14
N LYS A 41 -5.04 -9.60 8.97
CA LYS A 41 -5.91 -9.61 7.79
C LYS A 41 -6.56 -8.25 7.55
N LYS A 42 -7.16 -7.64 8.57
CA LYS A 42 -7.81 -6.33 8.45
C LYS A 42 -6.84 -5.22 8.04
N ARG A 43 -5.63 -5.21 8.61
CA ARG A 43 -4.61 -4.19 8.30
C ARG A 43 -4.06 -4.37 6.90
N LEU A 44 -3.76 -5.61 6.49
CA LEU A 44 -3.32 -5.91 5.13
C LEU A 44 -4.39 -5.55 4.10
N THR A 45 -5.65 -5.93 4.31
CA THR A 45 -6.75 -5.55 3.41
C THR A 45 -6.86 -4.03 3.28
N ARG A 46 -6.80 -3.30 4.40
CA ARG A 46 -6.85 -1.83 4.36
C ARG A 46 -5.66 -1.21 3.60
N ALA A 47 -4.46 -1.76 3.74
CA ALA A 47 -3.29 -1.31 3.00
C ALA A 47 -3.48 -1.55 1.49
N ILE A 48 -3.87 -2.76 1.11
CA ILE A 48 -4.15 -3.15 -0.28
C ILE A 48 -5.23 -2.24 -0.89
N ASP A 49 -6.36 -2.05 -0.22
CA ASP A 49 -7.46 -1.23 -0.73
C ASP A 49 -7.04 0.23 -0.99
N ASN A 50 -6.17 0.79 -0.13
CA ASN A 50 -5.69 2.16 -0.32
C ASN A 50 -4.66 2.25 -1.45
N VAL A 51 -3.71 1.30 -1.53
CA VAL A 51 -2.71 1.24 -2.61
C VAL A 51 -3.40 1.03 -3.96
N GLN A 52 -4.35 0.09 -4.04
CA GLN A 52 -5.09 -0.20 -5.26
C GLN A 52 -5.84 1.04 -5.75
N LYS A 53 -6.55 1.74 -4.86
CA LYS A 53 -7.23 2.98 -5.25
C LYS A 53 -6.28 4.07 -5.72
N ILE A 54 -5.12 4.21 -5.08
CA ILE A 54 -4.10 5.16 -5.55
C ILE A 54 -3.65 4.79 -6.96
N TYR A 55 -3.39 3.51 -7.21
CA TYR A 55 -2.98 3.03 -8.53
C TYR A 55 -4.08 3.29 -9.57
N ASP A 56 -5.30 2.81 -9.33
CA ASP A 56 -6.43 2.92 -10.24
C ASP A 56 -6.76 4.38 -10.57
N ASP A 57 -6.83 5.24 -9.55
CA ASP A 57 -7.16 6.66 -9.72
C ASP A 57 -6.09 7.42 -10.53
N ASN A 58 -4.85 6.90 -10.60
CA ASN A 58 -3.72 7.56 -11.26
C ASN A 58 -3.19 6.79 -12.49
N GLU A 59 -3.78 5.64 -12.84
CA GLU A 59 -3.25 4.73 -13.87
C GLU A 59 -3.10 5.43 -15.22
N GLU A 60 -4.12 6.14 -15.69
CA GLU A 60 -4.07 6.83 -16.98
C GLU A 60 -2.96 7.89 -17.03
N LEU A 61 -2.75 8.62 -15.93
CA LEU A 61 -1.68 9.64 -15.83
C LEU A 61 -0.30 8.98 -15.85
N MET A 62 -0.14 7.88 -15.12
CA MET A 62 1.11 7.12 -15.09
C MET A 62 1.44 6.52 -16.47
N ASN A 63 0.46 5.92 -17.15
CA ASN A 63 0.62 5.37 -18.49
C ASN A 63 0.98 6.46 -19.52
N LYS A 64 0.31 7.61 -19.48
CA LYS A 64 0.66 8.76 -20.35
C LYS A 64 2.08 9.27 -20.11
N ALA A 65 2.51 9.32 -18.85
CA ALA A 65 3.87 9.70 -18.50
C ALA A 65 4.89 8.68 -19.04
N GLU A 66 4.61 7.39 -18.88
CA GLU A 66 5.45 6.31 -19.41
C GLU A 66 5.59 6.39 -20.94
N ASP A 67 4.48 6.57 -21.66
CA ASP A 67 4.47 6.71 -23.12
C ASP A 67 5.21 7.95 -23.61
N SER A 68 5.15 9.05 -22.86
CA SER A 68 5.87 10.29 -23.19
C SER A 68 7.38 10.08 -23.06
N LEU A 69 7.83 9.44 -21.99
CA LEU A 69 9.24 9.12 -21.77
C LEU A 69 9.80 8.14 -22.82
N LYS A 70 8.99 7.18 -23.29
CA LYS A 70 9.36 6.27 -24.39
C LYS A 70 9.59 7.01 -25.71
N LYS A 71 8.82 8.09 -25.97
CA LYS A 71 8.99 8.93 -27.18
C LYS A 71 10.22 9.83 -27.09
N GLU A 72 10.58 10.29 -25.89
CA GLU A 72 11.76 11.12 -25.64
C GLU A 72 13.08 10.33 -25.66
N ASN A 73 13.03 9.02 -25.39
CA ASN A 73 14.17 8.10 -25.52
C ASN A 73 13.83 6.89 -26.41
N PRO A 74 13.75 7.08 -27.74
CA PRO A 74 13.56 5.98 -28.67
C PRO A 74 14.88 5.19 -28.74
N ARG A 75 14.98 4.12 -27.94
CA ARG A 75 16.01 3.10 -28.16
C ARG A 75 15.58 2.16 -29.28
#